data_AF-A0A7S2Q2H3-F1
#
_entry.id   AF-A0A7S2Q2H3-F1
#
_cell.length_a   1.000
_cell.length_b   1.000
_cell.length_c   1.000
_cell.angle_alpha   90.00
_cell.angle_beta   90.00
_cell.angle_gamma   90.00
#
_symmetry.space_group_name_H-M   'P 1'
#
loop_
_entity.id
_entity.type
_entity.pdbx_description
1 polymer ?
#
loop_
_entity_poly.entity_id
_entity_poly.type
_entity_poly.pdbx_seq_one_letter_code
_entity_poly.pdbx_strand_id
1 'polypeptide(L)'
;REELVKRRVEAEKKRVQDHVRKMQEQQQAEEQLKADKVAEGARIDAEMTKWAKTPDGQAYKDIKVLLSTLHTVTWPGCTWQELPLSQLLSGGSVKKHYFKAILLFHPDKQKEAGADQQVRADRIFQALNEAYKKDQ
;
A
#
# COMPACT_ATOMS: atom_id res chain seq x y z
N ARG A 1 -47.55 -27.39 -15.01
CA ARG A 1 -47.19 -27.10 -13.59
C ARG A 1 -45.77 -27.58 -13.26
N GLU A 2 -45.43 -28.82 -13.63
CA GLU A 2 -44.12 -29.43 -13.35
C GLU A 2 -42.94 -28.74 -14.07
N GLU A 3 -43.09 -28.37 -15.34
CA GLU A 3 -42.05 -27.63 -16.06
C GLU A 3 -41.72 -26.27 -15.43
N LEU A 4 -42.74 -25.57 -14.92
CA LEU A 4 -42.57 -24.29 -14.21
C LEU A 4 -41.82 -24.48 -12.89
N VAL A 5 -42.06 -25.58 -12.18
CA VAL A 5 -41.33 -25.92 -10.95
C VAL A 5 -39.88 -26.30 -11.28
N LYS A 6 -39.68 -27.12 -12.31
CA LYS A 6 -38.34 -27.51 -12.79
C LYS A 6 -37.50 -26.30 -13.19
N ARG A 7 -38.06 -25.38 -13.99
CA ARG A 7 -37.40 -24.14 -14.39
C ARG A 7 -37.04 -23.24 -13.20
N ARG A 8 -37.90 -23.15 -12.18
CA ARG A 8 -37.61 -22.40 -10.95
C ARG A 8 -36.47 -23.02 -10.14
N VAL A 9 -36.45 -24.34 -10.01
CA VAL A 9 -35.38 -25.07 -9.31
C VAL A 9 -34.05 -24.96 -10.06
N GLU A 10 -34.05 -25.06 -11.38
CA GLU A 10 -32.86 -24.87 -12.22
C GLU A 10 -32.33 -23.44 -12.15
N ALA A 11 -33.21 -22.44 -12.20
CA ALA A 11 -32.83 -21.04 -12.04
C ALA A 11 -32.20 -20.79 -10.65
N GLU A 12 -32.78 -21.35 -9.58
CA GLU A 12 -32.24 -21.19 -8.23
C GLU A 12 -30.89 -21.90 -8.06
N LYS A 13 -30.76 -23.14 -8.59
CA LYS A 13 -29.47 -23.85 -8.62
C LYS A 13 -28.40 -23.06 -9.36
N LYS A 14 -28.75 -22.47 -10.51
CA LYS A 14 -27.83 -21.63 -11.29
C LYS A 14 -27.39 -20.40 -10.51
N ARG A 15 -28.32 -19.71 -9.83
CA ARG A 15 -28.00 -18.54 -8.98
C ARG A 15 -27.04 -18.90 -7.83
N VAL A 16 -27.30 -20.03 -7.17
CA VAL A 16 -26.41 -20.52 -6.10
C VAL A 16 -25.03 -20.87 -6.67
N GLN A 17 -24.95 -21.56 -7.81
CA GLN A 17 -23.68 -21.88 -8.45
C GLN A 17 -22.90 -20.63 -8.89
N ASP A 18 -23.58 -19.65 -9.51
CA ASP A 18 -22.96 -18.39 -9.92
C ASP A 18 -22.43 -17.59 -8.71
N HIS A 19 -23.17 -17.60 -7.60
CA HIS A 19 -22.72 -16.96 -6.35
C HIS A 19 -21.49 -17.65 -5.75
N VAL A 20 -21.49 -18.99 -5.67
CA VAL A 20 -20.35 -19.76 -5.18
C VAL A 20 -19.12 -19.54 -6.08
N ARG A 21 -19.29 -19.58 -7.40
CA ARG A 21 -18.19 -19.31 -8.35
C ARG A 21 -17.60 -17.91 -8.12
N LYS A 22 -18.44 -16.88 -8.01
CA LYS A 22 -17.99 -15.51 -7.75
C LYS A 22 -17.22 -15.40 -6.44
N MET A 23 -17.67 -16.07 -5.37
CA MET A 23 -16.95 -16.08 -4.11
C MET A 23 -15.59 -16.78 -4.21
N GLN A 24 -15.52 -17.90 -4.94
CA GLN A 24 -14.26 -18.61 -5.18
C GLN A 24 -13.26 -17.78 -6.00
N GLU A 25 -13.73 -17.12 -7.07
CA GLU A 25 -12.90 -16.21 -7.87
C GLU A 25 -12.35 -15.06 -7.03
N GLN A 26 -13.18 -14.47 -6.15
CA GLN A 26 -12.73 -13.42 -5.23
C GLN A 26 -11.69 -13.93 -4.22
N GLN A 27 -11.92 -15.11 -3.64
CA GLN A 27 -10.97 -15.72 -2.70
C GLN A 27 -9.63 -16.03 -3.38
N GLN A 28 -9.67 -16.62 -4.58
CA GLN A 28 -8.47 -16.91 -5.36
C GLN A 28 -7.73 -15.63 -5.74
N ALA A 29 -8.43 -14.58 -6.16
CA ALA A 29 -7.81 -13.29 -6.46
C ALA A 29 -7.16 -12.66 -5.23
N GLU A 30 -7.80 -12.74 -4.06
CA GLU A 30 -7.25 -12.24 -2.80
C GLU A 30 -6.02 -13.06 -2.35
N GLU A 31 -6.06 -14.37 -2.49
CA GLU A 31 -4.95 -15.26 -2.16
C GLU A 31 -3.76 -15.02 -3.08
N GLN A 32 -4.00 -14.88 -4.39
CA GLN A 32 -2.97 -14.52 -5.36
C GLN A 32 -2.35 -13.16 -5.02
N LEU A 33 -3.18 -12.15 -4.72
CA LEU A 33 -2.67 -10.83 -4.32
C LEU A 33 -1.82 -10.91 -3.04
N LYS A 34 -2.22 -11.72 -2.06
CA LYS A 34 -1.43 -11.95 -0.84
C LYS A 34 -0.09 -12.61 -1.16
N ALA A 35 -0.09 -13.64 -2.01
CA ALA A 35 1.13 -14.31 -2.43
C ALA A 35 2.08 -13.34 -3.17
N ASP A 36 1.54 -12.53 -4.08
CA ASP A 36 2.29 -11.52 -4.83
C ASP A 36 2.89 -10.47 -3.88
N LYS A 37 2.15 -10.01 -2.87
CA LYS A 37 2.65 -9.08 -1.85
C LYS A 37 3.80 -9.66 -1.04
N VAL A 38 3.76 -10.94 -0.70
CA VAL A 38 4.84 -11.61 0.04
C VAL A 38 6.10 -11.70 -0.84
N ALA A 39 5.94 -12.14 -2.08
CA ALA A 39 7.05 -12.24 -3.03
C ALA A 39 7.70 -10.87 -3.29
N GLU A 40 6.87 -9.86 -3.53
CA GLU A 40 7.32 -8.51 -3.84
C GLU A 40 7.89 -7.80 -2.61
N GLY A 41 7.33 -8.05 -1.43
CA GLY A 41 7.87 -7.57 -0.16
C GLY A 41 9.30 -8.03 0.10
N ALA A 42 9.63 -9.30 -0.18
CA ALA A 42 11.00 -9.78 -0.04
C ALA A 42 11.98 -9.02 -0.95
N ARG A 43 11.54 -8.60 -2.15
CA ARG A 43 12.35 -7.84 -3.11
C ARG A 43 12.53 -6.38 -2.67
N ILE A 44 11.45 -5.77 -2.17
CA ILE A 44 11.40 -4.35 -1.78
C ILE A 44 12.04 -4.12 -0.40
N ASP A 45 11.99 -5.09 0.50
CA ASP A 45 12.37 -4.90 1.91
C ASP A 45 13.81 -4.42 2.10
N ALA A 46 14.75 -4.89 1.26
CA ALA A 46 16.14 -4.44 1.32
C ALA A 46 16.30 -2.96 0.93
N GLU A 47 15.63 -2.54 -0.16
CA GLU A 47 15.60 -1.15 -0.61
C GLU A 47 14.94 -0.24 0.43
N MET A 48 13.76 -0.64 0.91
CA MET A 48 13.00 0.13 1.89
C MET A 48 13.70 0.21 3.23
N THR A 49 14.37 -0.85 3.68
CA THR A 49 15.17 -0.82 4.91
C THR A 49 16.33 0.16 4.77
N LYS A 50 17.06 0.10 3.65
CA LYS A 50 18.17 1.03 3.37
C LYS A 50 17.71 2.48 3.31
N TRP A 51 16.53 2.74 2.74
CA TRP A 51 15.95 4.08 2.69
C TRP A 51 15.45 4.54 4.06
N ALA A 52 14.66 3.72 4.75
CA ALA A 52 13.92 4.10 5.95
C ALA A 52 14.77 4.12 7.23
N LYS A 53 15.73 3.21 7.36
CA LYS A 53 16.47 2.98 8.61
C LYS A 53 17.87 3.55 8.60
N THR A 54 18.38 3.87 9.79
CA THR A 54 19.78 4.24 10.02
C THR A 54 20.72 3.10 9.62
N PRO A 55 22.02 3.37 9.34
CA PRO A 55 22.96 2.33 8.88
C PRO A 55 23.12 1.13 9.82
N ASP A 56 22.87 1.32 11.12
CA ASP A 56 22.84 0.27 12.14
C ASP A 56 21.54 -0.57 12.14
N GLY A 57 20.52 -0.16 11.38
CA GLY A 57 19.21 -0.81 11.27
C GLY A 57 18.32 -0.68 12.50
N GLN A 58 18.73 0.07 13.53
CA GLN A 58 18.04 0.12 14.82
C GLN A 58 16.91 1.16 14.84
N ALA A 59 17.08 2.29 14.16
CA ALA A 59 16.12 3.39 14.17
C ALA A 59 15.68 3.77 12.76
N TYR A 60 14.53 4.42 12.65
CA TYR A 60 14.16 5.15 11.44
C TYR A 60 15.00 6.43 11.32
N LYS A 61 15.29 6.83 10.08
CA LYS A 61 15.96 8.10 9.80
C LYS A 61 15.05 9.27 10.16
N ASP A 62 15.67 10.45 10.28
CA ASP A 62 14.98 11.72 10.50
C ASP A 62 13.88 11.96 9.45
N ILE A 63 12.73 12.48 9.88
CA ILE A 63 11.57 12.70 9.02
C ILE A 63 11.90 13.62 7.83
N LYS A 64 12.79 14.60 7.99
CA LYS A 64 13.21 15.51 6.90
C LYS A 64 14.02 14.76 5.85
N VAL A 65 14.87 13.83 6.28
CA VAL A 65 15.65 12.97 5.38
C VAL A 65 14.71 12.03 4.62
N LEU A 66 13.74 11.42 5.29
CA LEU A 66 12.76 10.56 4.63
C LEU A 66 11.93 11.32 3.61
N LEU A 67 11.38 12.49 3.98
CA LEU A 67 10.56 13.29 3.06
C LEU A 67 11.34 13.81 1.85
N SER A 68 12.59 14.23 2.04
CA SER A 68 13.42 14.73 0.94
C SER A 68 13.79 13.65 -0.07
N THR A 69 14.09 12.44 0.41
CA THR A 69 14.52 11.31 -0.42
C THR A 69 13.38 10.37 -0.83
N LEU A 70 12.14 10.66 -0.44
CA LEU A 70 10.98 9.78 -0.67
C LEU A 70 10.77 9.44 -2.14
N HIS A 71 11.02 10.39 -3.05
CA HIS A 71 10.91 10.23 -4.50
C HIS A 71 11.78 9.09 -5.08
N THR A 72 12.82 8.65 -4.36
CA THR A 72 13.73 7.59 -4.82
C THR A 72 13.18 6.18 -4.64
N VAL A 73 12.19 5.99 -3.76
CA VAL A 73 11.61 4.68 -3.44
C VAL A 73 10.16 4.51 -3.91
N THR A 74 9.62 5.51 -4.61
CA THR A 74 8.29 5.47 -5.20
C THR A 74 8.25 4.66 -6.50
N TRP A 75 7.06 4.18 -6.87
CA TRP A 75 6.83 3.51 -8.15
C TRP A 75 6.76 4.49 -9.33
N PRO A 76 6.96 4.02 -10.58
CA PRO A 76 6.79 4.83 -11.78
C PRO A 76 5.39 5.45 -11.85
N GLY A 77 5.32 6.75 -12.14
CA GLY A 77 4.05 7.49 -12.22
C GLY A 77 3.52 8.00 -10.87
N CYS A 78 4.25 7.81 -9.76
CA CYS A 78 3.94 8.48 -8.50
C CYS A 78 4.05 10.01 -8.67
N THR A 79 3.11 10.75 -8.07
CA THR A 79 3.06 12.21 -8.17
C THR A 79 3.99 12.92 -7.18
N TRP A 80 4.59 12.18 -6.25
CA TRP A 80 5.54 12.75 -5.29
C TRP A 80 6.81 13.22 -5.99
N GLN A 81 7.21 14.46 -5.73
CA GLN A 81 8.40 15.06 -6.32
C GLN A 81 9.54 15.14 -5.28
N GLU A 82 10.76 15.29 -5.76
CA GLU A 82 11.89 15.59 -4.90
C GLU A 82 11.61 16.85 -4.08
N LEU A 83 11.92 16.78 -2.78
CA LEU A 83 11.70 17.87 -1.84
C LEU A 83 13.04 18.26 -1.20
N PRO A 84 13.62 19.42 -1.55
CA PRO A 84 14.89 19.82 -0.99
C PRO A 84 14.78 20.09 0.52
N LEU A 85 15.82 19.75 1.28
CA LEU A 85 15.87 19.97 2.75
C LEU A 85 15.68 21.44 3.15
N SER A 86 16.01 22.38 2.27
CA SER A 86 15.77 23.82 2.46
C SER A 86 14.28 24.17 2.62
N GLN A 87 13.37 23.33 2.11
CA GLN A 87 11.92 23.49 2.29
C GLN A 87 11.38 22.78 3.55
N LEU A 88 12.25 22.16 4.35
CA LEU A 88 11.91 21.38 5.55
C LEU A 88 12.57 21.94 6.83
N LEU A 89 12.94 23.22 6.82
CA LEU A 89 13.65 23.86 7.92
C LEU A 89 12.76 24.07 9.16
N SER A 90 11.49 24.40 8.97
CA SER A 90 10.54 24.69 10.06
C SER A 90 9.63 23.51 10.36
N GLY A 91 9.25 23.32 11.63
CA GLY A 91 8.31 22.26 12.02
C GLY A 91 6.97 22.35 11.28
N GLY A 92 6.49 23.56 10.99
CA GLY A 92 5.28 23.77 10.18
C GLY A 92 5.42 23.25 8.74
N SER A 93 6.60 23.45 8.12
CA SER A 93 6.88 22.92 6.78
C SER A 93 6.99 21.39 6.76
N VAL A 94 7.60 20.79 7.78
CA VAL A 94 7.69 19.33 7.95
C VAL A 94 6.29 18.75 8.10
N LYS A 95 5.49 19.26 9.03
CA LYS A 95 4.10 18.83 9.27
C LYS A 95 3.26 18.85 7.99
N LYS A 96 3.34 19.94 7.22
CA LYS A 96 2.62 20.09 5.95
C LYS A 96 2.98 18.99 4.94
N HIS A 97 4.26 18.73 4.72
CA HIS A 97 4.70 17.75 3.73
C HIS A 97 4.49 16.31 4.23
N TYR A 98 4.67 16.08 5.53
CA TYR A 98 4.31 14.82 6.17
C TYR A 98 2.85 14.45 5.91
N PHE A 99 1.88 15.33 6.19
CA PHE A 99 0.47 15.03 5.94
C PHE A 99 0.16 14.79 4.46
N LYS A 100 0.80 15.53 3.54
CA LYS A 100 0.67 15.27 2.11
C LYS A 100 1.16 13.86 1.74
N ALA A 101 2.29 13.44 2.28
CA ALA A 101 2.83 12.10 2.05
C ALA A 101 1.90 11.03 2.64
N ILE A 102 1.48 11.17 3.90
CA ILE A 102 0.54 10.25 4.57
C ILE A 102 -0.75 10.08 3.76
N LEU A 103 -1.30 11.17 3.21
CA LEU A 103 -2.50 11.09 2.38
C LEU A 103 -2.25 10.35 1.06
N LEU A 104 -1.10 10.56 0.41
CA LEU A 104 -0.78 9.93 -0.87
C LEU A 104 -0.49 8.43 -0.71
N PHE A 105 0.29 8.08 0.32
CA PHE A 105 0.75 6.72 0.58
C PHE A 105 -0.15 5.96 1.56
N HIS A 106 -1.37 6.45 1.82
CA HIS A 106 -2.30 5.75 2.70
C HIS A 106 -2.73 4.41 2.09
N PRO A 107 -2.73 3.28 2.84
CA PRO A 107 -3.06 1.95 2.32
C PRO A 107 -4.43 1.89 1.65
N ASP A 108 -5.41 2.62 2.20
CA ASP A 108 -6.77 2.72 1.62
C ASP A 108 -6.79 3.24 0.18
N LYS A 109 -5.91 4.18 -0.17
CA LYS A 109 -5.82 4.70 -1.54
C LYS A 109 -5.13 3.74 -2.51
N GLN A 110 -4.47 2.71 -1.99
CA GLN A 110 -3.68 1.77 -2.77
C GLN A 110 -4.35 0.40 -2.91
N LYS A 111 -5.55 0.20 -2.33
CA LYS A 111 -6.25 -1.09 -2.35
C LYS A 111 -6.43 -1.72 -3.73
N GLU A 112 -6.68 -0.89 -4.74
CA GLU A 112 -6.88 -1.30 -6.14
C GLU A 112 -5.57 -1.33 -6.95
N ALA A 113 -4.43 -0.96 -6.35
CA ALA A 113 -3.13 -0.96 -7.01
C ALA A 113 -2.51 -2.37 -7.05
N GLY A 114 -1.45 -2.55 -7.86
CA GLY A 114 -0.68 -3.79 -7.87
C GLY A 114 0.05 -4.05 -6.55
N ALA A 115 0.49 -5.30 -6.34
CA ALA A 115 1.17 -5.74 -5.12
C ALA A 115 2.40 -4.89 -4.76
N ASP A 116 3.27 -4.57 -5.74
CA ASP A 116 4.47 -3.72 -5.55
C ASP A 116 4.10 -2.36 -4.94
N GLN A 117 3.13 -1.67 -5.53
CA GLN A 117 2.69 -0.35 -5.07
C GLN A 117 2.07 -0.40 -3.68
N GLN A 118 1.26 -1.43 -3.38
CA GLN A 118 0.68 -1.61 -2.06
C GLN A 118 1.75 -1.82 -1.00
N VAL A 119 2.72 -2.71 -1.26
CA VAL A 119 3.79 -2.99 -0.31
C VAL A 119 4.70 -1.77 -0.12
N ARG A 120 5.08 -1.06 -1.19
CA ARG A 120 5.85 0.18 -1.10
C ARG A 120 5.12 1.22 -0.27
N ALA A 121 3.84 1.44 -0.54
CA ALA A 121 3.03 2.41 0.20
C ALA A 121 2.94 2.06 1.68
N ASP A 122 2.71 0.79 2.04
CA ASP A 122 2.66 0.32 3.43
C ASP A 122 3.99 0.60 4.16
N ARG A 123 5.12 0.29 3.51
CA ARG A 123 6.47 0.52 4.07
C ARG A 123 6.79 2.01 4.22
N ILE A 124 6.45 2.83 3.22
CA ILE A 124 6.59 4.30 3.26
C ILE A 124 5.75 4.87 4.40
N PHE A 125 4.47 4.48 4.46
CA PHE A 125 3.52 4.97 5.46
C PHE A 125 3.99 4.66 6.87
N GLN A 126 4.45 3.43 7.12
CA GLN A 126 5.00 3.04 8.41
C GLN A 126 6.24 3.87 8.77
N ALA A 127 7.22 3.96 7.87
CA ALA A 127 8.46 4.69 8.13
C ALA A 127 8.22 6.17 8.45
N LEU A 128 7.32 6.83 7.71
CA LEU A 128 6.98 8.23 7.94
C LEU A 128 6.29 8.43 9.29
N ASN A 129 5.35 7.56 9.67
CA ASN A 129 4.68 7.65 10.95
C ASN A 129 5.65 7.47 12.12
N GLU A 130 6.54 6.46 12.05
CA GLU A 130 7.51 6.20 13.10
C GLU A 130 8.53 7.34 13.24
N ALA A 131 9.03 7.88 12.12
CA ALA A 131 9.93 9.02 12.13
C ALA A 131 9.25 10.30 12.65
N TYR A 132 8.02 10.59 12.22
CA TYR A 132 7.29 11.78 12.66
C TYR A 132 6.95 11.74 14.14
N LYS A 133 6.57 10.57 14.69
CA LYS A 133 6.33 10.40 16.13
C LYS A 133 7.57 10.74 16.98
N LYS A 134 8.77 10.47 16.47
CA LYS A 134 10.04 10.73 17.15
C LYS A 134 10.48 12.20 17.07
N ASP A 135 10.02 12.93 16.06
CA ASP A 135 10.28 14.36 15.85
C ASP A 135 9.32 15.27 16.64
N GLN A 136 8.30 14.70 17.30
CA GLN A 136 7.40 15.40 18.25
C GLN A 136 7.94 15.33 19.68
#